data_AF-A0A453D268-F1
#
_entry.id   AF-A0A453D268-F1
#
_cell.length_a   1.000
_cell.length_b   1.000
_cell.length_c   1.000
_cell.angle_alpha   90.00
_cell.angle_beta   90.00
_cell.angle_gamma   90.00
#
_symmetry.space_group_name_H-M   'P 1'
#
loop_
_entity.id
_entity.type
_entity.pdbx_description
1 polymer ?
#
loop_
_entity_poly.entity_id
_entity_poly.type
_entity_poly.pdbx_seq_one_letter_code
_entity_poly.pdbx_strand_id
1 'polypeptide(L)' 'RHWDLCGEEVTKAVLRIVRGEESAECVNDTVLVLIPKVINPTLLTQFRPISLCNVIYKIASKVVANRLKVVLPDIISE' A
#
# COMPACT_ATOMS: atom_id res chain seq x y z
N ARG A 1 20.13 -3.36 3.67
CA ARG A 1 21.20 -4.21 4.24
C ARG A 1 20.88 -5.71 4.21
N HIS A 2 19.61 -6.15 4.23
CA HIS A 2 19.25 -7.59 4.13
C HIS A 2 18.49 -7.96 2.85
N TRP A 3 18.52 -7.11 1.82
CA TRP A 3 17.76 -7.35 0.59
C TRP A 3 18.25 -8.59 -0.15
N ASP A 4 19.55 -8.91 -0.06
CA ASP A 4 20.12 -10.10 -0.67
C ASP A 4 19.55 -11.41 -0.07
N LEU A 5 18.96 -11.34 1.13
CA LEU A 5 18.36 -12.49 1.81
C LEU A 5 16.86 -12.64 1.53
N CYS A 6 16.12 -11.54 1.40
CA CYS A 6 14.66 -11.57 1.28
C CYS A 6 14.10 -11.04 -0.04
N GLY A 7 14.93 -10.38 -0.86
CA GLY A 7 14.51 -9.67 -2.05
C GLY A 7 13.87 -10.58 -3.08
N GLU A 8 14.44 -11.76 -3.30
CA GLU A 8 13.89 -12.75 -4.23
C GLU A 8 12.47 -13.17 -3.84
N GLU A 9 12.25 -13.52 -2.57
CA GLU A 9 10.95 -13.98 -2.07
C GLU A 9 9.92 -12.85 -2.05
N VAL A 10 10.34 -11.63 -1.67
CA VAL A 10 9.49 -10.43 -1.75
C VAL A 10 9.05 -10.18 -3.20
N THR A 11 9.99 -10.23 -4.15
CA THR A 11 9.69 -10.01 -5.57
C THR A 11 8.76 -11.09 -6.11
N LYS A 12 9.01 -12.37 -5.81
CA LYS A 12 8.13 -13.48 -6.22
C LYS A 12 6.71 -13.29 -5.68
N ALA A 13 6.55 -13.04 -4.38
CA ALA A 13 5.24 -12.84 -3.77
C ALA A 13 4.47 -11.68 -4.42
N VAL A 14 5.12 -10.53 -4.62
CA VAL A 14 4.50 -9.37 -5.29
C VAL A 14 4.11 -9.71 -6.74
N LEU A 15 4.96 -10.41 -7.48
CA LEU A 15 4.67 -10.76 -8.86
C LEU A 15 3.48 -11.73 -8.98
N ARG A 16 3.38 -12.74 -8.10
CA ARG A 16 2.24 -13.66 -8.07
C ARG A 16 0.92 -12.91 -7.83
N ILE A 17 0.91 -11.99 -6.85
CA ILE A 17 -0.26 -11.14 -6.58
C ILE A 17 -0.63 -10.30 -7.82
N VAL A 18 0.34 -9.59 -8.40
CA VAL A 18 0.08 -8.65 -9.50
C VAL A 18 -0.27 -9.37 -10.83
N ARG A 19 0.12 -10.64 -10.98
CA ARG A 19 -0.29 -11.50 -12.11
C ARG A 19 -1.64 -12.19 -11.88
N GLY A 20 -2.22 -12.06 -10.69
CA GLY A 20 -3.48 -12.73 -10.33
C GLY A 20 -3.32 -14.21 -10.01
N GLU A 21 -2.09 -14.69 -9.77
CA GLU A 21 -1.79 -16.08 -9.40
C GLU A 21 -2.07 -16.33 -7.91
N GLU A 22 -1.99 -15.29 -7.07
CA GLU A 22 -2.29 -15.33 -5.63
C GLU A 22 -3.17 -14.14 -5.22
N SER A 23 -4.00 -14.35 -4.20
CA SER A 23 -4.80 -13.27 -3.58
C SER A 23 -3.92 -12.39 -2.68
N ALA A 24 -4.24 -11.09 -2.63
CA ALA A 24 -3.61 -10.16 -1.69
C ALA A 24 -4.22 -10.20 -0.28
N GLU A 25 -5.29 -10.96 -0.05
CA GLU A 25 -6.03 -11.01 1.22
C GLU A 25 -5.12 -11.34 2.42
N CYS A 26 -4.16 -12.25 2.25
CA CYS A 26 -3.25 -12.66 3.32
C CYS A 26 -2.30 -11.55 3.81
N VAL A 27 -2.22 -10.43 3.08
CA VAL A 27 -1.35 -9.28 3.41
C VAL A 27 -2.11 -7.95 3.43
N ASN A 28 -3.43 -7.96 3.27
CA ASN A 28 -4.26 -6.75 3.24
C ASN A 28 -4.74 -6.30 4.63
N ASP A 29 -4.28 -6.94 5.69
CA ASP A 29 -4.53 -6.46 7.04
C ASP A 29 -3.85 -5.11 7.28
N THR A 30 -4.57 -4.20 7.93
CA THR A 30 -4.08 -2.85 8.23
C THR A 30 -4.26 -2.51 9.69
N VAL A 31 -3.27 -1.81 10.26
CA VAL A 31 -3.37 -1.22 11.59
C VAL A 31 -3.76 0.24 11.43
N LEU A 32 -4.91 0.60 11.99
CA LEU A 32 -5.35 1.99 12.01
C LEU A 32 -4.64 2.75 13.12
N VAL A 33 -3.91 3.80 12.76
CA VAL A 33 -3.22 4.69 13.70
C VAL A 33 -3.79 6.11 13.58
N LEU A 34 -4.04 6.74 14.72
CA LEU A 34 -4.55 8.10 14.80
C LEU A 34 -3.40 9.07 15.06
N ILE A 35 -3.09 9.94 14.10
CA ILE A 35 -2.07 10.98 14.25
C ILE A 35 -2.73 12.30 14.66
N PRO A 36 -2.34 12.92 15.79
CA PRO A 36 -2.86 14.22 16.19
C PRO A 36 -2.56 15.30 15.14
N LYS A 37 -3.55 16.16 14.82
CA LYS A 37 -3.36 17.36 13.98
C LYS A 37 -3.10 18.62 14.80
N VAL A 38 -3.41 18.60 16.10
CA VAL A 38 -3.29 19.72 17.02
C VAL A 38 -2.67 19.26 18.34
N ILE A 39 -2.17 20.22 19.13
CA ILE A 39 -1.69 19.98 20.50
C ILE A 39 -2.91 19.68 21.39
N ASN A 40 -2.83 18.63 22.21
CA ASN A 40 -3.88 18.18 23.14
C ASN A 40 -5.26 17.93 22.47
N PRO A 41 -5.37 16.95 21.56
CA PRO A 41 -6.62 16.65 20.89
C PRO A 41 -7.66 16.09 21.88
N THR A 42 -8.89 16.60 21.82
CA THR A 42 -10.05 16.20 22.63
C THR A 42 -11.19 15.62 21.78
N LEU A 43 -11.19 15.87 20.47
CA LEU A 43 -12.19 15.39 19.52
C LEU A 43 -11.56 14.45 18.49
N LEU A 44 -12.29 13.41 18.06
CA LEU A 44 -11.82 12.47 17.03
C LEU A 44 -11.51 13.16 15.69
N THR A 45 -12.24 14.23 15.36
CA THR A 45 -12.01 15.04 14.15
C THR A 45 -10.67 15.78 14.17
N GLN A 46 -10.00 15.87 15.32
CA GLN A 46 -8.66 16.44 15.46
C GLN A 46 -7.53 15.44 15.19
N PHE A 47 -7.87 14.18 14.90
CA PHE A 47 -6.91 13.18 14.43
C PHE A 47 -7.00 13.01 12.92
N ARG A 48 -5.87 12.61 12.32
CA ARG A 48 -5.79 12.08 10.96
C ARG A 48 -5.61 10.56 11.06
N PRO A 49 -6.56 9.74 10.61
CA PRO A 49 -6.33 8.31 10.52
C PRO A 49 -5.30 8.01 9.44
N ILE A 50 -4.38 7.09 9.72
CA ILE A 50 -3.48 6.48 8.73
C ILE A 50 -3.57 4.97 8.88
N SER A 51 -3.76 4.28 7.76
CA SER A 51 -3.65 2.82 7.67
C SER A 51 -2.19 2.44 7.48
N LEU A 52 -1.61 1.71 8.44
CA LEU A 52 -0.33 1.04 8.28
C LEU A 52 -0.59 -0.34 7.67
N CYS A 53 -0.24 -0.51 6.40
CA CYS A 53 -0.42 -1.75 5.66
C CYS A 53 0.86 -2.60 5.65
N ASN A 54 0.73 -3.88 5.31
CA ASN A 54 1.88 -4.74 5.02
C ASN A 54 2.74 -4.17 3.88
N VAL A 55 4.06 -4.30 3.98
CA VAL A 55 5.01 -3.83 2.96
C VAL A 55 4.80 -4.57 1.63
N ILE A 56 4.51 -5.87 1.64
CA ILE A 56 4.21 -6.65 0.43
C ILE A 56 2.99 -6.07 -0.28
N TYR A 57 1.90 -5.82 0.46
CA TYR A 57 0.70 -5.20 -0.07
C TYR A 57 1.00 -3.82 -0.66
N LYS A 58 1.75 -2.98 0.08
CA LYS A 58 2.14 -1.63 -0.38
C LYS A 58 2.94 -1.66 -1.69
N ILE A 59 3.86 -2.61 -1.85
CA ILE A 59 4.63 -2.77 -3.09
C ILE A 59 3.70 -3.21 -4.23
N ALA A 60 2.85 -4.23 -4.01
CA ALA A 60 1.91 -4.70 -5.02
C ALA A 60 0.96 -3.59 -5.50
N SER A 61 0.32 -2.86 -4.57
CA SER A 61 -0.54 -1.72 -4.90
C SER A 61 0.23 -0.63 -5.66
N LYS A 62 1.50 -0.39 -5.32
CA LYS A 62 2.33 0.60 -6.03
C LYS A 62 2.64 0.17 -7.46
N VAL A 63 2.89 -1.11 -7.71
CA VAL A 63 3.09 -1.63 -9.07
C VAL A 63 1.83 -1.42 -9.91
N VAL A 64 0.65 -1.75 -9.36
CA VAL A 64 -0.64 -1.51 -10.04
C VAL A 64 -0.86 -0.02 -10.31
N ALA A 65 -0.64 0.84 -9.32
CA ALA A 65 -0.76 2.29 -9.49
C ALA A 65 0.19 2.84 -10.56
N ASN A 66 1.43 2.32 -10.64
CA ASN A 66 2.38 2.72 -11.67
C ASN A 66 1.95 2.25 -13.07
N ARG A 67 1.31 1.08 -13.21
CA ARG A 67 0.71 0.64 -14.48
C ARG A 67 -0.46 1.53 -14.88
N LEU A 68 -1.35 1.84 -13.92
CA LEU A 68 -2.49 2.73 -14.16
C LEU A 68 -2.05 4.13 -14.56
N LYS A 69 -0.98 4.66 -13.95
CA LYS A 69 -0.44 5.99 -14.25
C LYS A 69 -0.20 6.22 -15.75
N VAL A 70 0.16 5.17 -16.50
CA VAL A 70 0.42 5.27 -17.94
C VAL A 70 -0.87 5.48 -18.75
N VAL A 71 -1.99 4.90 -18.30
CA VAL A 71 -3.29 4.99 -19.02
C VAL A 71 -4.17 6.13 -18.53
N LEU A 72 -3.94 6.65 -17.32
CA LEU A 72 -4.75 7.74 -16.74
C LEU A 72 -4.89 8.98 -17.63
N PRO A 73 -3.84 9.48 -18.33
CA PRO A 73 -3.96 10.66 -19.19
C PRO A 73 -4.95 10.49 -20.35
N ASP A 74 -5.16 9.26 -20.82
CA ASP A 74 -6.01 8.99 -21.98
C ASP A 74 -7.49 8.81 -21.59
N ILE A 75 -7.78 8.56 -20.32
CA ILE A 75 -9.13 8.20 -19.83
C ILE A 75 -9.73 9.23 -18.87
N ILE A 76 -8.95 10.18 -18.38
CA ILE A 76 -9.44 11.29 -17.56
C ILE A 76 -9.62 12.50 -18.49
N SER A 77 -10.85 13.01 -18.56
CA SER A 77 -11.13 14.31 -19.20
C SER A 77 -10.44 15.43 -18.43
N GLU A 78 -10.00 16.47 -19.15
CA GLU A 78 -9.63 17.76 -18.54
C GLU A 78 -10.73 18.28 -17.60
#